data_AF-A0A7V0VYB4-F1
#
_entry.id   AF-A0A7V0VYB4-F1
#
_cell.length_a   1.000
_cell.length_b   1.000
_cell.length_c   1.000
_cell.angle_alpha   90.00
_cell.angle_beta   90.00
_cell.angle_gamma   90.00
#
_symmetry.space_group_name_H-M   'P 1'
#
loop_
_entity.id
_entity.type
_entity.pdbx_description
1 polymer ?
#
loop_
_entity_poly.entity_id
_entity_poly.type
_entity_poly.pdbx_seq_one_letter_code
_entity_poly.pdbx_strand_id
1 'polypeptide(L)'
;MHVIAWIHCKRYKMQSIRYKSLFLLFCILYFPLFAYSDDILSIADDLSSRKLYDDAITEYKRFIFFNPNSPQTAEAYYKIGLCYRSEGKIHNAIEALDKSIFLYKDSELANRSRLTLATTLIASKNYNLAKLELTKIINSTNDESLLKKALYFYGIEAIYTRDWRSAEEYFRKFYQKSDNIDKINSIIKTTERSYKSPTKAKVMSAIIPGAGQIYSGNWKDGINAFILNSAIISGVAYNVYKKDYDNALIVAYLLLLRYYRGNIYYAGKDAERYNQRLDDQTANDLIKIVLIDEP
;
A
#
# COMPACT_ATOMS: atom_id res chain seq x y z
N MET A 1 -43.42 64.53 -46.44
CA MET A 1 -42.64 64.46 -45.18
C MET A 1 -43.07 63.33 -44.23
N HIS A 2 -44.36 62.97 -44.12
CA HIS A 2 -44.82 61.97 -43.13
C HIS A 2 -44.33 60.53 -43.34
N VAL A 3 -44.08 60.08 -44.59
CA VAL A 3 -43.64 58.69 -44.87
C VAL A 3 -42.21 58.43 -44.40
N ILE A 4 -41.31 59.42 -44.53
CA ILE A 4 -39.89 59.28 -44.15
C ILE A 4 -39.75 59.22 -42.62
N ALA A 5 -40.52 60.03 -41.89
CA ALA A 5 -40.55 60.01 -40.43
C ALA A 5 -41.08 58.66 -39.87
N TRP A 6 -42.08 58.08 -40.52
CA TRP A 6 -42.63 56.77 -40.13
C TRP A 6 -41.61 55.62 -40.34
N ILE A 7 -40.88 55.63 -41.47
CA ILE A 7 -39.84 54.62 -41.75
C ILE A 7 -38.67 54.75 -40.76
N HIS A 8 -38.21 55.97 -40.45
CA HIS A 8 -37.15 56.17 -39.46
C HIS A 8 -37.56 55.71 -38.06
N CYS A 9 -38.79 56.01 -37.61
CA CYS A 9 -39.29 55.57 -36.31
C CYS A 9 -39.41 54.04 -36.22
N LYS A 10 -39.90 53.39 -37.28
CA LYS A 10 -39.99 51.92 -37.35
C LYS A 10 -38.61 51.24 -37.35
N ARG A 11 -37.62 51.84 -38.03
CA ARG A 11 -36.23 51.34 -38.08
C ARG A 11 -35.53 51.47 -36.73
N TYR A 12 -35.74 52.58 -36.02
CA TYR A 12 -35.21 52.80 -34.66
C TYR A 12 -35.84 51.84 -33.64
N LYS A 13 -37.17 51.63 -33.72
CA LYS A 13 -37.88 50.69 -32.83
C LYS A 13 -37.41 49.24 -33.05
N MET A 14 -37.22 48.81 -34.31
CA MET A 14 -36.67 47.48 -34.64
C MET A 14 -35.21 47.29 -34.20
N GLN A 15 -34.37 48.34 -34.30
CA GLN A 15 -33.00 48.26 -33.77
C GLN A 15 -32.99 48.11 -32.25
N SER A 16 -33.81 48.87 -31.51
CA SER A 16 -33.88 48.75 -30.03
C SER A 16 -34.35 47.37 -29.56
N ILE A 17 -35.28 46.73 -30.29
CA ILE A 17 -35.75 45.37 -30.00
C ILE A 17 -34.61 44.36 -30.25
N ARG A 18 -33.87 44.50 -31.36
CA ARG A 18 -32.72 43.63 -31.65
C ARG A 18 -31.65 43.68 -30.55
N TYR A 19 -31.29 44.85 -30.04
CA TYR A 19 -30.30 44.97 -28.96
C TYR A 19 -30.82 44.39 -27.63
N LYS A 20 -32.12 44.58 -27.32
CA LYS A 20 -32.73 43.95 -26.12
C LYS A 20 -32.80 42.43 -26.24
N SER A 21 -33.13 41.88 -27.42
CA SER A 21 -33.15 40.44 -27.67
C SER A 21 -31.75 39.83 -27.66
N LEU A 22 -30.74 40.51 -28.22
CA LEU A 22 -29.33 40.10 -28.14
C LEU A 22 -28.79 40.16 -26.71
N PHE A 23 -29.17 41.17 -25.92
CA PHE A 23 -28.82 41.26 -24.51
C PHE A 23 -29.51 40.17 -23.67
N LEU A 24 -30.78 39.85 -23.95
CA LEU A 24 -31.48 38.73 -23.31
C LEU A 24 -30.86 37.38 -23.71
N LEU A 25 -30.48 37.18 -24.97
CA LEU A 25 -29.75 35.98 -25.41
C LEU A 25 -28.37 35.90 -24.76
N PHE A 26 -27.67 37.02 -24.62
CA PHE A 26 -26.39 37.10 -23.91
C PHE A 26 -26.55 36.77 -22.43
N CYS A 27 -27.59 37.28 -21.76
CA CYS A 27 -27.93 36.89 -20.39
C CYS A 27 -28.33 35.42 -20.31
N ILE A 28 -29.18 34.88 -21.19
CA ILE A 28 -29.56 33.46 -21.15
C ILE A 28 -28.38 32.52 -21.43
N LEU A 29 -27.41 32.95 -22.25
CA LEU A 29 -26.21 32.17 -22.57
C LEU A 29 -25.09 32.29 -21.52
N TYR A 30 -24.97 33.43 -20.81
CA TYR A 30 -23.87 33.68 -19.86
C TYR A 30 -24.28 33.65 -18.38
N PHE A 31 -25.54 33.90 -18.04
CA PHE A 31 -26.04 33.90 -16.66
C PHE A 31 -26.13 32.51 -15.99
N PRO A 32 -26.27 31.36 -16.69
CA PRO A 32 -26.25 30.05 -16.02
C PRO A 32 -24.83 29.57 -15.66
N LEU A 33 -23.77 30.19 -16.18
CA LEU A 33 -22.42 29.61 -16.09
C LEU A 33 -21.77 29.76 -14.71
N PHE A 34 -22.10 30.81 -13.97
CA PHE A 34 -21.42 31.16 -12.71
C PHE A 34 -22.21 30.81 -11.44
N ALA A 35 -23.54 30.67 -11.53
CA ALA A 35 -24.39 30.36 -10.38
C ALA A 35 -24.67 28.85 -10.20
N TYR A 36 -24.40 28.02 -11.22
CA TYR A 36 -24.69 26.58 -11.21
C TYR A 36 -23.54 25.72 -10.65
N SER A 37 -22.30 26.21 -10.64
CA SER A 37 -21.11 25.41 -10.31
C SER A 37 -21.02 25.02 -8.83
N ASP A 38 -21.32 25.95 -7.91
CA ASP A 38 -21.30 25.67 -6.47
C ASP A 38 -22.43 24.71 -6.05
N ASP A 39 -23.56 24.77 -6.74
CA ASP A 39 -24.71 23.87 -6.52
C ASP A 39 -24.35 22.42 -6.91
N ILE A 40 -23.64 22.20 -8.03
CA ILE A 40 -23.22 20.85 -8.46
C ILE A 40 -22.29 20.19 -7.42
N LEU A 41 -21.30 20.92 -6.89
CA LEU A 41 -20.38 20.35 -5.90
C LEU A 41 -21.10 19.98 -4.60
N SER A 42 -22.02 20.83 -4.14
CA SER A 42 -22.84 20.53 -2.96
C SER A 42 -23.72 19.30 -3.16
N ILE A 43 -24.30 19.12 -4.35
CA ILE A 43 -25.07 17.90 -4.70
C ILE A 43 -24.17 16.67 -4.68
N ALA A 44 -22.98 16.75 -5.30
CA ALA A 44 -22.02 15.66 -5.32
C ALA A 44 -21.53 15.28 -3.90
N ASP A 45 -21.33 16.27 -3.04
CA ASP A 45 -20.97 16.07 -1.63
C ASP A 45 -22.09 15.37 -0.84
N ASP A 46 -23.34 15.81 -1.01
CA ASP A 46 -24.51 15.18 -0.38
C ASP A 46 -24.67 13.71 -0.82
N LEU A 47 -24.57 13.44 -2.13
CA LEU A 47 -24.62 12.07 -2.66
C LEU A 47 -23.50 11.18 -2.08
N SER A 48 -22.28 11.71 -2.01
CA SER A 48 -21.13 11.02 -1.42
C SER A 48 -21.35 10.71 0.07
N SER A 49 -21.90 11.67 0.82
CA SER A 49 -22.23 11.49 2.25
C SER A 49 -23.30 10.40 2.48
N ARG A 50 -24.22 10.23 1.52
CA ARG A 50 -25.23 9.16 1.47
C ARG A 50 -24.70 7.84 0.92
N LYS A 51 -23.40 7.76 0.60
CA LYS A 51 -22.72 6.60 0.02
C LYS A 51 -23.22 6.22 -1.38
N LEU A 52 -23.88 7.14 -2.07
CA LEU A 52 -24.27 7.00 -3.48
C LEU A 52 -23.08 7.39 -4.36
N TYR A 53 -22.04 6.55 -4.31
CA TYR A 53 -20.73 6.88 -4.87
C TYR A 53 -20.73 7.06 -6.38
N ASP A 54 -21.39 6.18 -7.14
CA ASP A 54 -21.49 6.30 -8.60
C ASP A 54 -22.20 7.60 -9.04
N ASP A 55 -23.26 7.99 -8.33
CA ASP A 55 -23.98 9.24 -8.59
C ASP A 55 -23.11 10.46 -8.23
N ALA A 56 -22.45 10.43 -7.07
CA ALA A 56 -21.52 11.48 -6.65
C ALA A 56 -20.38 11.67 -7.66
N ILE A 57 -19.77 10.57 -8.12
CA ILE A 57 -18.73 10.58 -9.16
C ILE A 57 -19.26 11.20 -10.45
N THR A 58 -20.49 10.88 -10.84
CA THR A 58 -21.13 11.47 -12.03
C THR A 58 -21.24 12.98 -11.90
N GLU A 59 -21.66 13.46 -10.74
CA GLU A 59 -21.80 14.90 -10.46
C GLU A 59 -20.45 15.63 -10.38
N TYR A 60 -19.43 15.06 -9.74
CA TYR A 60 -18.07 15.62 -9.79
C TYR A 60 -17.52 15.68 -11.21
N LYS A 61 -17.71 14.62 -12.01
CA LYS A 61 -17.27 14.63 -13.43
C LYS A 61 -18.02 15.69 -14.23
N ARG A 62 -19.32 15.89 -13.96
CA ARG A 62 -20.12 16.95 -14.56
C ARG A 62 -19.56 18.34 -14.22
N PHE A 63 -19.22 18.57 -12.95
CA PHE A 63 -18.54 19.79 -12.53
C PHE A 63 -17.24 20.03 -13.31
N ILE A 64 -16.37 19.03 -13.36
CA ILE A 64 -15.07 19.11 -14.07
C ILE A 64 -15.26 19.39 -15.56
N PHE A 65 -16.26 18.77 -16.19
CA PHE A 65 -16.55 18.97 -17.61
C PHE A 65 -16.93 20.41 -17.94
N PHE A 66 -17.80 21.02 -17.13
CA PHE A 66 -18.23 22.40 -17.35
C PHE A 66 -17.24 23.44 -16.81
N ASN A 67 -16.35 23.05 -15.90
CA ASN A 67 -15.41 23.96 -15.23
C ASN A 67 -13.96 23.45 -15.26
N PRO A 68 -13.38 23.11 -16.42
CA PRO A 68 -12.10 22.40 -16.49
C PRO A 68 -10.92 23.16 -15.86
N ASN A 69 -10.97 24.49 -15.83
CA ASN A 69 -9.92 25.35 -15.28
C ASN A 69 -10.24 25.86 -13.86
N SER A 70 -11.31 25.36 -13.23
CA SER A 70 -11.68 25.76 -11.87
C SER A 70 -10.60 25.35 -10.85
N PRO A 71 -10.28 26.19 -9.85
CA PRO A 71 -9.44 25.81 -8.73
C PRO A 71 -9.96 24.59 -7.95
N GLN A 72 -11.28 24.35 -7.97
CA GLN A 72 -11.95 23.24 -7.30
C GLN A 72 -11.88 21.93 -8.10
N THR A 73 -11.37 21.92 -9.34
CA THR A 73 -11.18 20.71 -10.13
C THR A 73 -10.29 19.69 -9.42
N ALA A 74 -9.23 20.15 -8.74
CA ALA A 74 -8.35 19.28 -7.96
C ALA A 74 -9.12 18.60 -6.81
N GLU A 75 -9.93 19.36 -6.08
CA GLU A 75 -10.78 18.82 -5.00
C GLU A 75 -11.82 17.83 -5.52
N ALA A 76 -12.43 18.11 -6.67
CA ALA A 76 -13.37 17.18 -7.30
C ALA A 76 -12.69 15.85 -7.65
N TYR A 77 -11.46 15.86 -8.18
CA TYR A 77 -10.69 14.64 -8.41
C TYR A 77 -10.33 13.91 -7.10
N TYR A 78 -9.97 14.63 -6.04
CA TYR A 78 -9.73 14.05 -4.72
C TYR A 78 -10.98 13.29 -4.22
N LYS A 79 -12.15 13.94 -4.28
CA LYS A 79 -13.43 13.36 -3.84
C LYS A 79 -13.88 12.18 -4.72
N ILE A 80 -13.64 12.23 -6.04
CA ILE A 80 -13.82 11.08 -6.93
C ILE A 80 -12.93 9.90 -6.47
N GLY A 81 -11.67 10.17 -6.12
CA GLY A 81 -10.74 9.18 -5.61
C GLY A 81 -11.24 8.51 -4.32
N LEU A 82 -11.80 9.28 -3.39
CA LEU A 82 -12.44 8.76 -2.18
C LEU A 82 -13.66 7.88 -2.47
N CYS A 83 -14.50 8.29 -3.43
CA CYS A 83 -15.66 7.51 -3.84
C CYS A 83 -15.23 6.15 -4.43
N TYR A 84 -14.33 6.16 -5.42
CA TYR A 84 -13.82 4.91 -6.00
C TYR A 84 -13.14 4.00 -4.98
N ARG A 85 -12.38 4.57 -4.03
CA ARG A 85 -11.77 3.81 -2.94
C ARG A 85 -12.85 3.12 -2.08
N SER A 86 -13.93 3.84 -1.76
CA SER A 86 -15.03 3.31 -0.94
C SER A 86 -15.80 2.18 -1.64
N GLU A 87 -15.83 2.19 -2.98
CA GLU A 87 -16.38 1.11 -3.80
C GLU A 87 -15.40 -0.04 -4.06
N GLY A 88 -14.15 0.05 -3.58
CA GLY A 88 -13.11 -0.94 -3.86
C GLY A 88 -12.56 -0.89 -5.30
N LYS A 89 -12.90 0.13 -6.09
CA LYS A 89 -12.39 0.38 -7.44
C LYS A 89 -10.97 1.01 -7.36
N ILE A 90 -10.01 0.24 -6.83
CA ILE A 90 -8.67 0.72 -6.44
C ILE A 90 -7.92 1.42 -7.58
N HIS A 91 -7.96 0.87 -8.80
CA HIS A 91 -7.24 1.47 -9.94
C HIS A 91 -7.78 2.87 -10.28
N ASN A 92 -9.10 3.01 -10.35
CA ASN A 92 -9.76 4.29 -10.60
C ASN A 92 -9.52 5.30 -9.47
N ALA A 93 -9.45 4.83 -8.22
CA ALA A 93 -9.11 5.66 -7.08
C ALA A 93 -7.70 6.25 -7.22
N ILE A 94 -6.71 5.41 -7.57
CA ILE A 94 -5.33 5.86 -7.80
C ILE A 94 -5.27 6.90 -8.92
N GLU A 95 -5.90 6.63 -10.07
CA GLU A 95 -5.89 7.56 -11.20
C GLU A 95 -6.50 8.94 -10.85
N ALA A 96 -7.61 8.94 -10.12
CA ALA A 96 -8.25 10.18 -9.67
C ALA A 96 -7.39 10.95 -8.65
N LEU A 97 -6.76 10.23 -7.71
CA LEU A 97 -5.87 10.83 -6.72
C LEU A 97 -4.60 11.40 -7.38
N ASP A 98 -4.03 10.72 -8.37
CA ASP A 98 -2.88 11.24 -9.14
C ASP A 98 -3.24 12.53 -9.88
N LYS A 99 -4.43 12.60 -10.49
CA LYS A 99 -4.94 13.83 -11.11
C LYS A 99 -5.12 14.96 -10.09
N SER A 100 -5.66 14.65 -8.91
CA SER A 100 -5.77 15.62 -7.81
C SER A 100 -4.40 16.17 -7.40
N ILE A 101 -3.43 15.29 -7.14
CA ILE A 101 -2.06 15.63 -6.74
C ILE A 101 -1.40 16.52 -7.81
N PHE A 102 -1.52 16.15 -9.08
CA PHE A 102 -0.96 16.91 -10.19
C PHE A 102 -1.51 18.34 -10.26
N LEU A 103 -2.82 18.50 -10.10
CA LEU A 103 -3.48 19.81 -10.15
C LEU A 103 -3.19 20.67 -8.92
N TYR A 104 -3.12 20.06 -7.74
CA TYR A 104 -2.73 20.73 -6.50
C TYR A 104 -1.23 21.09 -6.42
N LYS A 105 -0.39 20.50 -7.30
CA LYS A 105 1.06 20.72 -7.35
C LYS A 105 1.73 20.40 -6.02
N ASP A 106 2.70 21.20 -5.58
CA ASP A 106 3.39 21.02 -4.30
C ASP A 106 2.72 21.86 -3.20
N SER A 107 1.50 21.46 -2.80
CA SER A 107 0.72 22.11 -1.73
C SER A 107 0.27 21.13 -0.66
N GLU A 108 -0.18 21.64 0.49
CA GLU A 108 -0.74 20.79 1.56
C GLU A 108 -1.97 19.99 1.10
N LEU A 109 -2.74 20.52 0.15
CA LEU A 109 -3.87 19.82 -0.46
C LEU A 109 -3.39 18.64 -1.32
N ALA A 110 -2.24 18.77 -1.99
CA ALA A 110 -1.61 17.64 -2.66
C ALA A 110 -1.14 16.60 -1.65
N ASN A 111 -0.53 17.01 -0.53
CA ASN A 111 -0.10 16.08 0.52
C ASN A 111 -1.28 15.32 1.16
N ARG A 112 -2.45 15.96 1.31
CA ARG A 112 -3.69 15.27 1.72
C ARG A 112 -4.10 14.18 0.72
N SER A 113 -4.03 14.49 -0.58
CA SER A 113 -4.29 13.53 -1.65
C SER A 113 -3.25 12.40 -1.66
N ARG A 114 -1.96 12.71 -1.45
CA ARG A 114 -0.87 11.73 -1.30
C ARG A 114 -1.09 10.80 -0.13
N LEU A 115 -1.57 11.30 1.02
CA LEU A 115 -1.84 10.44 2.19
C LEU A 115 -2.95 9.44 1.87
N THR A 116 -4.00 9.89 1.19
CA THR A 116 -5.12 9.05 0.76
C THR A 116 -4.65 8.01 -0.28
N LEU A 117 -3.76 8.41 -1.20
CA LEU A 117 -3.14 7.51 -2.16
C LEU A 117 -2.26 6.47 -1.47
N ALA A 118 -1.37 6.88 -0.56
CA ALA A 118 -0.49 6.00 0.20
C ALA A 118 -1.28 4.95 0.99
N THR A 119 -2.33 5.33 1.71
CA THR A 119 -3.18 4.39 2.45
C THR A 119 -3.92 3.42 1.53
N THR A 120 -4.34 3.88 0.34
CA THR A 120 -4.93 3.01 -0.71
C THR A 120 -3.90 2.03 -1.27
N LEU A 121 -2.65 2.46 -1.44
CA LEU A 121 -1.54 1.63 -1.89
C LEU A 121 -1.16 0.58 -0.84
N ILE A 122 -1.13 0.93 0.45
CA ILE A 122 -0.93 -0.04 1.55
C ILE A 122 -2.04 -1.10 1.52
N ALA A 123 -3.31 -0.67 1.44
CA ALA A 123 -4.46 -1.59 1.41
C ALA A 123 -4.42 -2.55 0.19
N SER A 124 -3.87 -2.09 -0.93
CA SER A 124 -3.66 -2.89 -2.15
C SER A 124 -2.30 -3.60 -2.22
N LYS A 125 -1.53 -3.61 -1.12
CA LYS A 125 -0.20 -4.24 -0.99
C LYS A 125 0.88 -3.68 -1.92
N ASN A 126 0.68 -2.48 -2.45
CA ASN A 126 1.65 -1.73 -3.25
C ASN A 126 2.60 -0.92 -2.36
N TYR A 127 3.32 -1.62 -1.46
CA TYR A 127 4.09 -1.00 -0.37
C TYR A 127 5.22 -0.06 -0.86
N ASN A 128 5.92 -0.42 -1.94
CA ASN A 128 6.99 0.42 -2.49
C ASN A 128 6.49 1.80 -2.94
N LEU A 129 5.30 1.85 -3.58
CA LEU A 129 4.69 3.10 -4.01
C LEU A 129 4.14 3.88 -2.82
N ALA A 130 3.53 3.18 -1.84
CA ALA A 130 3.08 3.83 -0.60
C ALA A 130 4.25 4.51 0.14
N LYS A 131 5.37 3.81 0.29
CA LYS A 131 6.61 4.32 0.90
C LYS A 131 7.11 5.57 0.20
N LEU A 132 7.08 5.60 -1.14
CA LEU A 132 7.46 6.77 -1.93
C LEU A 132 6.56 7.98 -1.64
N GLU A 133 5.23 7.79 -1.65
CA GLU A 133 4.28 8.88 -1.40
C GLU A 133 4.36 9.41 0.03
N LEU A 134 4.51 8.53 1.02
CA LEU A 134 4.70 8.93 2.42
C LEU A 134 5.99 9.73 2.62
N THR A 135 7.07 9.33 1.95
CA THR A 135 8.35 10.07 1.98
C THR A 135 8.18 11.48 1.42
N LYS A 136 7.43 11.65 0.32
CA LYS A 136 7.16 12.99 -0.25
C LYS A 136 6.40 13.88 0.74
N ILE A 137 5.41 13.34 1.45
CA ILE A 137 4.67 14.09 2.48
C ILE A 137 5.62 14.51 3.60
N ILE A 138 6.36 13.57 4.18
CA ILE A 138 7.29 13.83 5.31
C ILE A 138 8.33 14.90 4.97
N ASN A 139 8.79 14.95 3.73
CA ASN A 139 9.82 15.90 3.30
C ASN A 139 9.29 17.28 2.91
N SER A 140 7.98 17.46 2.72
CA SER A 140 7.41 18.70 2.17
C SER A 140 6.30 19.34 3.02
N THR A 141 5.64 18.57 3.89
CA THR A 141 4.53 19.05 4.72
C THR A 141 5.02 19.98 5.83
N ASN A 142 4.31 21.09 6.03
CA ASN A 142 4.41 21.93 7.23
C ASN A 142 3.22 21.71 8.18
N ASP A 143 2.21 20.95 7.75
CA ASP A 143 1.08 20.53 8.60
C ASP A 143 1.52 19.40 9.55
N GLU A 144 1.53 19.68 10.86
CA GLU A 144 1.92 18.74 11.90
C GLU A 144 0.99 17.51 11.99
N SER A 145 -0.32 17.71 11.76
CA SER A 145 -1.30 16.62 11.77
C SER A 145 -1.05 15.67 10.59
N LEU A 146 -0.79 16.25 9.43
CA LEU A 146 -0.48 15.48 8.22
C LEU A 146 0.85 14.73 8.34
N LEU A 147 1.86 15.38 8.94
CA LEU A 147 3.13 14.74 9.27
C LEU A 147 2.94 13.53 10.19
N LYS A 148 2.17 13.68 11.28
CA LYS A 148 1.88 12.58 12.22
C LYS A 148 1.21 11.40 11.51
N LYS A 149 0.20 11.65 10.67
CA LYS A 149 -0.45 10.60 9.88
C LYS A 149 0.52 9.93 8.91
N ALA A 150 1.37 10.69 8.22
CA ALA A 150 2.36 10.12 7.30
C ALA A 150 3.40 9.24 8.02
N LEU A 151 3.90 9.69 9.18
CA LEU A 151 4.81 8.90 10.01
C LEU A 151 4.16 7.61 10.50
N TYR A 152 2.91 7.69 10.96
CA TYR A 152 2.13 6.52 11.38
C TYR A 152 1.99 5.49 10.25
N PHE A 153 1.49 5.91 9.08
CA PHE A 153 1.30 4.99 7.96
C PHE A 153 2.60 4.47 7.36
N TYR A 154 3.72 5.19 7.50
CA TYR A 154 5.03 4.66 7.14
C TYR A 154 5.43 3.54 8.08
N GLY A 155 5.25 3.73 9.40
CA GLY A 155 5.46 2.65 10.38
C GLY A 155 4.61 1.41 10.06
N ILE A 156 3.34 1.60 9.70
CA ILE A 156 2.44 0.51 9.27
C ILE A 156 2.95 -0.19 8.01
N GLU A 157 3.34 0.57 6.97
CA GLU A 157 3.93 0.01 5.75
C GLU A 157 5.17 -0.83 6.06
N ALA A 158 6.06 -0.31 6.92
CA ALA A 158 7.29 -0.99 7.33
C ALA A 158 7.02 -2.28 8.11
N ILE A 159 5.95 -2.35 8.91
CA ILE A 159 5.51 -3.61 9.53
C ILE A 159 5.13 -4.63 8.45
N TYR A 160 4.30 -4.23 7.47
CA TYR A 160 3.86 -5.14 6.42
C TYR A 160 5.00 -5.64 5.52
N THR A 161 6.04 -4.83 5.34
CA THR A 161 7.25 -5.20 4.57
C THR A 161 8.35 -5.82 5.42
N ARG A 162 8.13 -5.99 6.74
CA ARG A 162 9.10 -6.53 7.72
C ARG A 162 10.40 -5.72 7.79
N ASP A 163 10.34 -4.43 7.45
CA ASP A 163 11.45 -3.48 7.60
C ASP A 163 11.44 -2.95 9.04
N TRP A 164 11.87 -3.79 9.99
CA TRP A 164 11.81 -3.48 11.42
C TRP A 164 12.58 -2.21 11.79
N ARG A 165 13.68 -1.94 11.09
CA ARG A 165 14.48 -0.73 11.27
C ARG A 165 13.67 0.51 10.93
N SER A 166 12.97 0.52 9.78
CA SER A 166 12.08 1.62 9.44
C SER A 166 10.86 1.69 10.37
N ALA A 167 10.26 0.56 10.74
CA ALA A 167 9.14 0.55 11.67
C ALA A 167 9.53 1.24 13.01
N GLU A 168 10.66 0.86 13.60
CA GLU A 168 11.21 1.51 14.79
C GLU A 168 11.46 3.02 14.56
N GLU A 169 12.13 3.39 13.48
CA GLU A 169 12.47 4.78 13.19
C GLU A 169 11.23 5.68 13.10
N TYR A 170 10.22 5.27 12.33
CA TYR A 170 9.04 6.09 12.08
C TYR A 170 8.06 6.08 13.25
N PHE A 171 7.90 4.95 13.97
CA PHE A 171 7.12 4.96 15.21
C PHE A 171 7.80 5.76 16.31
N ARG A 172 9.13 5.81 16.37
CA ARG A 172 9.85 6.70 17.29
C ARG A 172 9.54 8.17 17.01
N LYS A 173 9.48 8.57 15.74
CA LYS A 173 9.11 9.94 15.36
C LYS A 173 7.63 10.23 15.67
N PHE A 174 6.74 9.25 15.48
CA PHE A 174 5.31 9.37 15.77
C PHE A 174 5.00 9.45 17.28
N TYR A 175 5.45 8.47 18.06
CA TYR A 175 5.18 8.38 19.51
C TYR A 175 6.09 9.25 20.37
N GLN A 176 7.24 9.68 19.83
CA GLN A 176 8.28 10.40 20.57
C GLN A 176 8.75 9.63 21.81
N LYS A 177 8.40 10.09 23.02
CA LYS A 177 8.69 9.42 24.29
C LYS A 177 7.39 8.89 24.89
N SER A 178 7.07 7.62 24.63
CA SER A 178 5.89 6.94 25.15
C SER A 178 6.17 5.49 25.51
N ASP A 179 5.33 4.88 26.35
CA ASP A 179 5.44 3.46 26.69
C ASP A 179 5.24 2.55 25.45
N ASN A 180 4.51 3.02 24.43
CA ASN A 180 4.24 2.23 23.23
C ASN A 180 5.48 2.07 22.36
N ILE A 181 6.30 3.12 22.20
CA ILE A 181 7.57 2.98 21.46
C ILE A 181 8.56 2.06 22.20
N ASP A 182 8.58 2.08 23.53
CA ASP A 182 9.43 1.16 24.30
C ASP A 182 9.01 -0.30 24.14
N LYS A 183 7.69 -0.58 24.11
CA LYS A 183 7.16 -1.91 23.78
C LYS A 183 7.51 -2.34 22.36
N ILE A 184 7.34 -1.46 21.37
CA ILE A 184 7.68 -1.73 19.97
C ILE A 184 9.16 -2.11 19.84
N ASN A 185 10.05 -1.31 20.43
CA ASN A 185 11.51 -1.56 20.41
C ASN A 185 11.88 -2.88 21.10
N SER A 186 11.24 -3.19 22.23
CA SER A 186 11.43 -4.46 22.95
C SER A 186 11.06 -5.67 22.09
N ILE A 187 9.91 -5.62 21.42
CA ILE A 187 9.41 -6.69 20.55
C ILE A 187 10.35 -6.88 19.35
N ILE A 188 10.72 -5.80 18.65
CA ILE A 188 11.64 -5.85 17.51
C ILE A 188 12.99 -6.43 17.92
N LYS A 189 13.58 -5.91 19.00
CA LYS A 189 14.88 -6.40 19.50
C LYS A 189 14.85 -7.87 19.91
N THR A 190 13.75 -8.32 20.51
CA THR A 190 13.56 -9.74 20.88
C THR A 190 13.42 -10.63 19.65
N THR A 191 12.71 -10.14 18.62
CA THR A 191 12.55 -10.79 17.32
C THR A 191 13.90 -11.00 16.65
N GLU A 192 14.68 -9.93 16.48
CA GLU A 192 15.98 -9.97 15.81
C GLU A 192 16.97 -10.92 16.49
N ARG A 193 16.99 -10.92 17.83
CA ARG A 193 17.83 -11.84 18.63
C ARG A 193 17.42 -13.30 18.49
N SER A 194 16.15 -13.56 18.16
CA SER A 194 15.59 -14.91 18.09
C SER A 194 15.76 -15.55 16.71
N TYR A 195 16.21 -14.79 15.70
CA TYR A 195 16.44 -15.33 14.37
C TYR A 195 17.44 -16.49 14.35
N LYS A 196 17.10 -17.48 13.53
CA LYS A 196 17.91 -18.67 13.26
C LYS A 196 18.69 -18.45 11.97
N SER A 197 19.97 -18.77 11.99
CA SER A 197 20.81 -18.63 10.80
C SER A 197 20.65 -19.86 9.89
N PRO A 198 20.20 -19.70 8.63
CA PRO A 198 20.09 -20.81 7.68
C PRO A 198 21.43 -21.49 7.40
N THR A 199 22.52 -20.72 7.37
CA THR A 199 23.87 -21.25 7.17
C THR A 199 24.32 -22.09 8.37
N LYS A 200 24.08 -21.63 9.60
CA LYS A 200 24.39 -22.43 10.79
C LYS A 200 23.59 -23.74 10.80
N ALA A 201 22.30 -23.69 10.45
CA ALA A 201 21.47 -24.88 10.34
C ALA A 201 22.01 -25.88 9.31
N LYS A 202 22.40 -25.41 8.12
CA LYS A 202 23.03 -26.24 7.08
C LYS A 202 24.32 -26.90 7.58
N VAL A 203 25.21 -26.15 8.22
CA VAL A 203 26.47 -26.66 8.76
C VAL A 203 26.23 -27.73 9.83
N MET A 204 25.30 -27.48 10.76
CA MET A 204 24.92 -28.47 11.77
C MET A 204 24.42 -29.76 11.13
N SER A 205 23.52 -29.67 10.14
CA SER A 205 22.99 -30.85 9.44
C SER A 205 23.98 -31.55 8.53
N ALA A 206 25.05 -30.88 8.11
CA ALA A 206 26.17 -31.54 7.43
C ALA A 206 26.97 -32.39 8.42
N ILE A 207 27.27 -31.86 9.61
CA ILE A 207 28.04 -32.62 10.61
C ILE A 207 27.21 -33.78 11.17
N ILE A 208 25.97 -33.50 11.56
CA ILE A 208 25.04 -34.47 12.14
C ILE A 208 23.70 -34.34 11.42
N PRO A 209 23.28 -35.32 10.60
CA PRO A 209 21.99 -35.28 9.93
C PRO A 209 20.85 -34.98 10.91
N GLY A 210 20.00 -34.01 10.57
CA GLY A 210 18.89 -33.57 11.41
C GLY A 210 19.18 -32.49 12.45
N ALA A 211 20.45 -32.19 12.76
CA ALA A 211 20.79 -31.24 13.82
C ALA A 211 20.33 -29.79 13.52
N GLY A 212 20.41 -29.34 12.27
CA GLY A 212 19.93 -28.03 11.84
C GLY A 212 18.40 -27.86 11.88
N GLN A 213 17.65 -28.95 11.65
CA GLN A 213 16.20 -28.98 11.82
C GLN A 213 15.84 -28.83 13.30
N ILE A 214 16.52 -29.55 14.19
CA ILE A 214 16.35 -29.42 15.66
C ILE A 214 16.70 -28.01 16.13
N TYR A 215 17.80 -27.43 15.64
CA TYR A 215 18.18 -26.04 15.91
C TYR A 215 17.07 -25.03 15.55
N SER A 216 16.30 -25.33 14.49
CA SER A 216 15.17 -24.52 14.02
C SER A 216 13.84 -24.90 14.70
N GLY A 217 13.86 -25.80 15.68
CA GLY A 217 12.70 -26.26 16.44
C GLY A 217 11.91 -27.40 15.79
N ASN A 218 12.35 -27.93 14.65
CA ASN A 218 11.69 -29.02 13.94
C ASN A 218 12.26 -30.39 14.33
N TRP A 219 11.91 -30.85 15.53
CA TRP A 219 12.46 -32.07 16.11
C TRP A 219 12.07 -33.34 15.34
N LYS A 220 10.85 -33.40 14.80
CA LYS A 220 10.36 -34.56 14.04
C LYS A 220 11.20 -34.77 12.78
N ASP A 221 11.38 -33.72 11.99
CA ASP A 221 12.17 -33.82 10.76
C ASP A 221 13.66 -34.03 11.05
N GLY A 222 14.16 -33.47 12.17
CA GLY A 222 15.51 -33.74 12.64
C GLY A 222 15.75 -35.21 12.97
N ILE A 223 14.88 -35.82 13.78
CA ILE A 223 14.98 -37.25 14.13
C ILE A 223 14.84 -38.14 12.89
N ASN A 224 13.88 -37.82 12.01
CA ASN A 224 13.69 -38.56 10.76
C ASN A 224 14.94 -38.48 9.86
N ALA A 225 15.53 -37.29 9.73
CA ALA A 225 16.76 -37.11 8.95
C ALA A 225 17.93 -37.89 9.55
N PHE A 226 18.06 -37.91 10.88
CA PHE A 226 19.08 -38.70 11.56
C PHE A 226 18.91 -40.20 11.27
N ILE A 227 17.73 -40.77 11.56
CA ILE A 227 17.45 -42.20 11.36
C ILE A 227 17.68 -42.61 9.91
N LEU A 228 17.16 -41.84 8.95
CA LEU A 228 17.26 -42.17 7.54
C LEU A 228 18.71 -42.15 7.05
N ASN A 229 19.48 -41.11 7.39
CA ASN A 229 20.87 -41.03 6.97
C ASN A 229 21.73 -42.10 7.65
N SER A 230 21.51 -42.35 8.95
CA SER A 230 22.20 -43.44 9.67
C SER A 230 21.93 -44.80 9.05
N ALA A 231 20.67 -45.10 8.71
CA ALA A 231 20.31 -46.36 8.07
C ALA A 231 21.02 -46.55 6.72
N ILE A 232 21.07 -45.50 5.89
CA ILE A 232 21.75 -45.55 4.58
C ILE A 232 23.26 -45.72 4.76
N ILE A 233 23.89 -44.97 5.67
CA ILE A 233 25.34 -45.07 5.96
C ILE A 233 25.68 -46.49 6.45
N SER A 234 24.88 -47.04 7.37
CA SER A 234 25.04 -48.41 7.83
C SER A 234 24.89 -49.43 6.70
N GLY A 235 23.94 -49.21 5.78
CA GLY A 235 23.78 -50.02 4.58
C GLY A 235 25.02 -50.01 3.68
N VAL A 236 25.61 -48.83 3.43
CA VAL A 236 26.87 -48.71 2.68
C VAL A 236 28.00 -49.47 3.40
N ALA A 237 28.18 -49.22 4.71
CA ALA A 237 29.23 -49.86 5.51
C ALA A 237 29.11 -51.40 5.53
N TYR A 238 27.88 -51.92 5.61
CA TYR A 238 27.61 -53.35 5.57
C TYR A 238 28.00 -53.97 4.23
N ASN A 239 27.67 -53.34 3.10
CA ASN A 239 28.06 -53.82 1.77
C ASN A 239 29.59 -53.81 1.59
N VAL A 240 30.27 -52.75 2.08
CA VAL A 240 31.75 -52.69 2.09
C VAL A 240 32.35 -53.82 2.93
N TYR A 241 31.80 -54.08 4.12
CA TYR A 241 32.25 -55.20 4.97
C TYR A 241 32.09 -56.57 4.28
N LYS A 242 31.02 -56.74 3.51
CA LYS A 242 30.78 -57.93 2.67
C LYS A 242 31.61 -57.97 1.39
N LYS A 243 32.43 -56.96 1.12
CA LYS A 243 33.20 -56.78 -0.12
C LYS A 243 32.33 -56.66 -1.37
N ASP A 244 31.06 -56.29 -1.20
CA ASP A 244 30.12 -56.02 -2.29
C ASP A 244 30.17 -54.54 -2.65
N TYR A 245 31.24 -54.16 -3.36
CA TYR A 245 31.53 -52.77 -3.66
C TYR A 245 30.56 -52.17 -4.67
N ASP A 246 30.01 -52.98 -5.58
CA ASP A 246 29.04 -52.53 -6.57
C ASP A 246 27.75 -52.04 -5.88
N ASN A 247 27.19 -52.84 -4.98
CA ASN A 247 26.02 -52.43 -4.20
C ASN A 247 26.34 -51.28 -3.24
N ALA A 248 27.53 -51.25 -2.64
CA ALA A 248 27.95 -50.11 -1.81
C ALA A 248 27.95 -48.79 -2.60
N LEU A 249 28.48 -48.80 -3.83
CA LEU A 249 28.53 -47.63 -4.71
C LEU A 249 27.13 -47.21 -5.16
N ILE A 250 26.26 -48.16 -5.51
CA ILE A 250 24.87 -47.89 -5.90
C ILE A 250 24.12 -47.22 -4.75
N VAL A 251 24.18 -47.77 -3.54
CA VAL A 251 23.51 -47.20 -2.36
C VAL A 251 24.09 -45.83 -2.01
N ALA A 252 25.42 -45.68 -2.05
CA ALA A 252 26.07 -44.41 -1.75
C ALA A 252 25.66 -43.32 -2.77
N TYR A 253 25.68 -43.62 -4.06
CA TYR A 253 25.43 -42.63 -5.10
C TYR A 253 23.94 -42.29 -5.22
N LEU A 254 23.06 -43.30 -5.24
CA LEU A 254 21.63 -43.10 -5.46
C LEU A 254 20.89 -42.65 -4.20
N LEU A 255 21.28 -43.15 -3.02
CA LEU A 255 20.57 -42.89 -1.77
C LEU A 255 21.36 -41.91 -0.88
N LEU A 256 22.60 -42.22 -0.50
CA LEU A 256 23.31 -41.42 0.49
C LEU A 256 23.48 -39.97 0.04
N LEU A 257 24.03 -39.74 -1.15
CA LEU A 257 24.22 -38.37 -1.66
C LEU A 257 22.91 -37.59 -1.76
N ARG A 258 21.84 -38.24 -2.21
CA ARG A 258 20.52 -37.62 -2.39
C ARG A 258 19.93 -37.19 -1.05
N TYR A 259 19.81 -38.11 -0.10
CA TYR A 259 19.16 -37.84 1.19
C TYR A 259 20.02 -36.96 2.10
N TYR A 260 21.34 -37.09 2.03
CA TYR A 260 22.26 -36.26 2.81
C TYR A 260 22.25 -34.80 2.36
N ARG A 261 22.31 -34.53 1.03
CA ARG A 261 22.18 -33.17 0.48
C ARG A 261 20.79 -32.59 0.75
N GLY A 262 19.74 -33.41 0.60
CA GLY A 262 18.37 -33.01 0.92
C GLY A 262 18.24 -32.57 2.37
N ASN A 263 18.77 -33.34 3.32
CA ASN A 263 18.80 -33.00 4.74
C ASN A 263 19.44 -31.61 4.99
N ILE A 264 20.60 -31.32 4.39
CA ILE A 264 21.27 -30.02 4.54
C ILE A 264 20.39 -28.89 3.98
N TYR A 265 19.84 -29.09 2.77
CA TYR A 265 18.96 -28.10 2.13
C TYR A 265 17.75 -27.76 3.01
N TYR A 266 17.05 -28.79 3.50
CA TYR A 266 15.85 -28.61 4.32
C TYR A 266 16.15 -28.01 5.70
N ALA A 267 17.31 -28.31 6.29
CA ALA A 267 17.75 -27.64 7.52
C ALA A 267 17.82 -26.11 7.37
N GLY A 268 18.35 -25.63 6.24
CA GLY A 268 18.34 -24.20 5.91
C GLY A 268 16.93 -23.65 5.72
N LYS A 269 16.07 -24.38 5.02
CA LYS A 269 14.67 -23.99 4.80
C LYS A 269 13.86 -23.92 6.08
N ASP A 270 14.11 -24.80 7.04
CA ASP A 270 13.42 -24.78 8.33
C ASP A 270 13.83 -23.58 9.19
N ALA A 271 15.09 -23.15 9.13
CA ALA A 271 15.53 -21.90 9.75
C ALA A 271 14.87 -20.68 9.09
N GLU A 272 14.77 -20.64 7.76
CA GLU A 272 14.05 -19.58 7.03
C GLU A 272 12.56 -19.53 7.43
N ARG A 273 11.88 -20.68 7.47
CA ARG A 273 10.47 -20.78 7.89
C ARG A 273 10.26 -20.40 9.34
N TYR A 274 11.20 -20.75 10.23
CA TYR A 274 11.17 -20.32 11.61
C TYR A 274 11.17 -18.79 11.69
N ASN A 275 12.11 -18.13 10.99
CA ASN A 275 12.19 -16.67 10.98
C ASN A 275 10.95 -16.03 10.35
N GLN A 276 10.40 -16.61 9.29
CA GLN A 276 9.18 -16.11 8.68
C GLN A 276 7.98 -16.15 9.63
N ARG A 277 7.80 -17.26 10.37
CA ARG A 277 6.74 -17.36 11.39
C ARG A 277 6.94 -16.36 12.51
N LEU A 278 8.19 -16.13 12.90
CA LEU A 278 8.53 -15.15 13.91
C LEU A 278 8.19 -13.73 13.42
N ASP A 279 8.56 -13.38 12.19
CA ASP A 279 8.18 -12.09 11.57
C ASP A 279 6.66 -11.88 11.54
N ASP A 280 5.90 -12.93 11.18
CA ASP A 280 4.43 -12.85 11.14
C ASP A 280 3.84 -12.62 12.53
N GLN A 281 4.38 -13.27 13.57
CA GLN A 281 3.99 -13.03 14.96
C GLN A 281 4.31 -11.60 15.38
N THR A 282 5.54 -11.14 15.10
CA THR A 282 6.00 -9.79 15.38
C THR A 282 5.12 -8.74 14.70
N ALA A 283 4.82 -8.90 13.41
CA ALA A 283 3.94 -7.99 12.69
C ALA A 283 2.56 -7.90 13.36
N ASN A 284 1.96 -9.04 13.71
CA ASN A 284 0.66 -9.08 14.38
C ASN A 284 0.69 -8.39 15.76
N ASP A 285 1.74 -8.59 16.54
CA ASP A 285 1.87 -7.98 17.86
C ASP A 285 2.11 -6.48 17.78
N LEU A 286 2.92 -6.02 16.82
CA LEU A 286 3.10 -4.60 16.55
C LEU A 286 1.79 -3.94 16.07
N ILE A 287 1.05 -4.58 15.16
CA ILE A 287 -0.24 -4.09 14.66
C ILE A 287 -1.24 -3.89 15.82
N LYS A 288 -1.33 -4.84 16.76
CA LYS A 288 -2.22 -4.70 17.94
C LYS A 288 -1.89 -3.48 18.80
N ILE A 289 -0.62 -3.13 18.93
CA ILE A 289 -0.19 -1.95 19.70
C ILE A 289 -0.64 -0.68 18.98
N VAL A 290 -0.38 -0.59 17.68
CA VAL A 290 -0.54 0.67 16.93
C VAL A 290 -1.96 0.91 16.43
N LEU A 291 -2.82 -0.12 16.35
CA LEU A 291 -4.21 0.02 15.91
C LEU A 291 -5.05 0.90 16.85
N ILE A 292 -4.67 1.00 18.13
CA ILE A 292 -5.43 1.78 19.13
C ILE A 292 -5.15 3.29 18.98
N ASP A 293 -4.01 3.63 18.38
CA ASP A 293 -3.47 4.99 18.32
C ASP A 293 -3.55 5.59 16.90
N GLU A 294 -4.52 5.16 16.07
CA GLU A 294 -4.71 5.71 14.73
C GLU A 294 -5.04 7.23 14.81
N PRO A 295 -4.21 8.11 14.19
CA PRO A 295 -4.35 9.57 14.27
C PRO A 295 -5.36 10.17 13.27
#